data_AF-A0A0Q5M8X1-F1
#
_entry.id   AF-A0A0Q5M8X1-F1
#
_cell.length_a   1.000
_cell.length_b   1.000
_cell.length_c   1.000
_cell.angle_alpha   90.00
_cell.angle_beta   90.00
_cell.angle_gamma   90.00
#
_symmetry.space_group_name_H-M   'P 1'
#
loop_
_entity.id
_entity.type
_entity.pdbx_description
1 polymer ?
#
loop_
_entity_poly.entity_id
_entity_poly.type
_entity_poly.pdbx_seq_one_letter_code
_entity_poly.pdbx_strand_id
1 'polypeptide(L)'
;MTPPLLQDAETPRSVALNPLGRDGDALVLRVDAVDGAHRWTLAGPLLSVDEANDLGAWLAGLPGDLTLGADEWTSLTFRSPALSLAGRRAPGGEVELRVSVLGMSRVDDSPPPPGQSPRTTDVVLGVRLAAPAVEEAAVAFVEAISSAAE
;
A
#
# COMPACT_ATOMS: atom_id res chain seq x y z
N MET A 1 -7.63 -8.93 13.40
CA MET A 1 -6.48 -8.13 12.94
C MET A 1 -7.01 -7.02 12.06
N THR A 2 -6.69 -5.76 12.34
CA THR A 2 -7.11 -4.61 11.53
C THR A 2 -6.15 -4.49 10.35
N PRO A 3 -6.62 -4.30 9.11
CA PRO A 3 -5.74 -4.17 7.97
C PRO A 3 -4.89 -2.90 8.09
N PRO A 4 -3.63 -2.92 7.64
CA PRO A 4 -2.79 -1.72 7.65
C PRO A 4 -3.31 -0.78 6.57
N LEU A 5 -4.00 0.25 7.04
CA LEU A 5 -4.83 1.14 6.24
C LEU A 5 -4.18 2.52 6.18
N LEU A 6 -3.92 2.99 4.97
CA LEU A 6 -3.48 4.33 4.67
C LEU A 6 -4.69 5.12 4.17
N GLN A 7 -5.35 5.84 5.06
CA GLN A 7 -6.54 6.63 4.76
C GLN A 7 -6.21 8.12 4.66
N ASP A 8 -6.66 8.75 3.58
CA ASP A 8 -6.54 10.17 3.36
C ASP A 8 -7.35 10.96 4.40
N ALA A 9 -6.79 12.07 4.88
CA ALA A 9 -7.39 12.89 5.93
C ALA A 9 -8.56 13.75 5.43
N GLU A 10 -8.57 14.13 4.15
CA GLU A 10 -9.50 15.13 3.62
C GLU A 10 -10.53 14.53 2.64
N THR A 11 -10.19 13.41 2.01
CA THR A 11 -10.98 12.77 0.97
C THR A 11 -11.25 11.30 1.30
N PRO A 12 -12.33 10.70 0.78
CA PRO A 12 -12.62 9.27 0.99
C PRO A 12 -11.71 8.39 0.11
N ARG A 13 -10.40 8.56 0.24
CA ARG A 13 -9.37 7.77 -0.44
C ARG A 13 -8.64 6.92 0.58
N SER A 14 -8.39 5.66 0.22
CA SER A 14 -7.60 4.79 1.08
C SER A 14 -6.91 3.68 0.31
N VAL A 15 -5.79 3.22 0.84
CA VAL A 15 -5.12 2.00 0.40
C VAL A 15 -4.92 1.09 1.61
N ALA A 16 -5.27 -0.19 1.49
CA ALA A 16 -4.98 -1.20 2.51
C ALA A 16 -4.04 -2.26 1.95
N LEU A 17 -3.01 -2.63 2.72
CA LEU A 17 -2.00 -3.61 2.34
C LEU A 17 -2.13 -4.86 3.20
N ASN A 18 -2.98 -5.82 2.82
CA ASN A 18 -3.34 -6.94 3.69
C ASN A 18 -2.45 -8.17 3.41
N PRO A 19 -1.57 -8.59 4.33
CA PRO A 19 -0.88 -9.87 4.19
C PRO A 19 -1.89 -11.02 4.27
N LEU A 20 -1.85 -11.94 3.31
CA LEU A 20 -2.72 -13.12 3.26
C LEU A 20 -1.99 -14.41 3.66
N GLY A 21 -0.66 -14.42 3.57
CA GLY A 21 0.17 -15.59 3.85
C GLY A 21 1.47 -15.57 3.05
N ARG A 22 2.18 -16.69 3.02
CA ARG A 22 3.44 -16.86 2.27
C ARG A 22 3.31 -17.94 1.19
N ASP A 23 4.04 -17.73 0.10
CA ASP A 23 4.29 -18.71 -0.94
C ASP A 23 5.81 -18.77 -1.21
N GLY A 24 6.49 -19.68 -0.50
CA GLY A 24 7.95 -19.68 -0.44
C GLY A 24 8.50 -18.38 0.17
N ASP A 25 9.38 -17.70 -0.57
CA ASP A 25 9.96 -16.42 -0.17
C ASP A 25 9.05 -15.21 -0.45
N ALA A 26 7.94 -15.43 -1.16
CA ALA A 26 6.99 -14.37 -1.51
C ALA A 26 5.92 -14.22 -0.42
N LEU A 27 5.64 -12.97 -0.07
CA LEU A 27 4.48 -12.57 0.72
C LEU A 27 3.29 -12.35 -0.23
N VAL A 28 2.24 -13.14 -0.02
CA VAL A 28 0.97 -12.96 -0.71
C VAL A 28 0.24 -11.80 -0.05
N LEU A 29 -0.01 -10.74 -0.82
CA LEU A 29 -0.62 -9.51 -0.35
C LEU A 29 -1.92 -9.25 -1.12
N ARG A 30 -2.99 -8.88 -0.42
CA ARG A 30 -4.15 -8.22 -1.03
C ARG A 30 -4.04 -6.72 -0.83
N VAL A 31 -3.97 -5.99 -1.93
CA VAL A 31 -4.04 -4.54 -1.96
C VAL A 31 -5.45 -4.12 -2.30
N ASP A 32 -6.10 -3.39 -1.40
CA ASP A 32 -7.41 -2.79 -1.62
C ASP A 32 -7.24 -1.27 -1.78
N ALA A 33 -7.80 -0.71 -2.84
CA ALA A 33 -7.73 0.72 -3.13
C ALA A 33 -9.16 1.30 -3.26
N VAL A 34 -9.38 2.47 -2.65
CA VAL A 34 -10.67 3.16 -2.64
C VAL A 34 -10.47 4.62 -3.04
N ASP A 35 -11.30 5.12 -3.95
CA ASP A 35 -11.43 6.55 -4.28
C ASP A 35 -12.92 6.90 -4.42
N GLY A 36 -13.49 7.40 -3.33
CA GLY A 36 -14.92 7.69 -3.23
C GLY A 36 -15.77 6.43 -3.42
N ALA A 37 -16.53 6.38 -4.52
CA ALA A 37 -17.39 5.23 -4.84
C ALA A 37 -16.63 4.10 -5.56
N HIS A 38 -15.40 4.34 -6.00
CA HIS A 38 -14.63 3.37 -6.76
C HIS A 38 -13.77 2.50 -5.85
N ARG A 39 -13.78 1.18 -6.10
CA ARG A 39 -13.07 0.19 -5.31
C ARG A 39 -12.36 -0.80 -6.21
N TRP A 40 -11.08 -1.03 -5.93
CA TRP A 40 -10.25 -1.96 -6.67
C TRP A 40 -9.50 -2.88 -5.71
N THR A 41 -9.21 -4.09 -6.18
CA THR A 41 -8.43 -5.09 -5.45
C THR A 41 -7.40 -5.74 -6.37
N LEU A 42 -6.24 -6.05 -5.82
CA LEU A 42 -5.24 -6.94 -6.42
C LEU A 42 -4.76 -7.89 -5.33
N ALA A 43 -4.71 -9.19 -5.61
CA ALA A 43 -4.13 -10.18 -4.69
C ALA A 43 -3.09 -11.02 -5.42
N GLY A 44 -1.94 -11.22 -4.78
CA GLY A 44 -0.87 -12.05 -5.36
C GLY A 44 0.44 -11.95 -4.58
N PRO A 45 1.48 -12.66 -5.05
CA PRO A 45 2.84 -12.53 -4.51
C PRO A 45 3.41 -11.18 -4.95
N LEU A 46 3.23 -10.15 -4.12
CA LEU A 46 3.58 -8.76 -4.48
C LEU A 46 4.89 -8.28 -3.85
N LEU A 47 5.29 -8.86 -2.72
CA LEU A 47 6.50 -8.50 -1.99
C LEU A 47 7.24 -9.78 -1.60
N SER A 48 8.55 -9.70 -1.39
CA SER A 48 9.24 -10.65 -0.51
C SER A 48 9.02 -10.30 0.97
N VAL A 49 9.38 -11.19 1.88
CA VAL A 49 9.37 -10.89 3.32
C VAL A 49 10.29 -9.72 3.65
N ASP A 50 11.48 -9.67 3.05
CA ASP A 50 12.44 -8.57 3.25
C ASP A 50 11.90 -7.25 2.72
N GLU A 51 11.31 -7.24 1.52
CA GLU A 51 10.68 -6.04 0.94
C GLU A 51 9.51 -5.54 1.79
N ALA A 52 8.77 -6.45 2.43
CA ALA A 52 7.69 -6.09 3.34
C ALA A 52 8.22 -5.48 4.65
N ASN A 53 9.32 -6.00 5.19
CA ASN A 53 10.01 -5.39 6.34
C ASN A 53 10.59 -4.01 6.00
N ASP A 54 11.21 -3.87 4.83
CA ASP A 54 11.75 -2.61 4.33
C ASP A 54 10.64 -1.57 4.15
N LEU A 55 9.48 -1.99 3.63
CA LEU A 55 8.30 -1.14 3.52
C LEU A 55 7.80 -0.67 4.90
N GLY A 56 7.70 -1.57 5.88
CA GLY A 56 7.35 -1.21 7.25
C GLY A 56 8.33 -0.21 7.86
N ALA A 57 9.64 -0.45 7.72
CA ALA A 57 10.69 0.43 8.22
C ALA A 57 10.67 1.81 7.53
N TRP A 58 10.47 1.83 6.21
CA TRP A 58 10.37 3.07 5.43
C TRP A 58 9.17 3.91 5.85
N LEU A 59 7.98 3.30 6.01
CA LEU A 59 6.78 3.99 6.49
C LEU A 59 7.01 4.59 7.89
N ALA A 60 7.63 3.84 8.80
CA ALA A 60 7.96 4.34 10.15
C ALA A 60 9.01 5.46 10.13
N GLY A 61 9.90 5.49 9.13
CA GLY A 61 10.95 6.51 8.99
C GLY A 61 10.46 7.82 8.37
N LEU A 62 9.47 7.79 7.48
CA LEU A 62 8.98 8.96 6.75
C LEU A 62 8.60 10.17 7.63
N PRO A 63 7.89 10.00 8.77
CA PRO A 63 7.55 11.11 9.65
C PRO A 63 8.75 11.75 10.36
N GLY A 64 9.74 10.92 10.71
CA GLY A 64 10.86 11.27 11.59
C GLY A 64 12.16 11.63 10.88
N ASP A 65 12.25 11.43 9.57
CA ASP A 65 13.46 11.77 8.82
C ASP A 65 13.62 13.29 8.67
N LEU A 66 14.40 13.87 9.58
CA LEU A 66 14.76 15.29 9.59
C LEU A 66 15.89 15.62 8.60
N THR A 67 16.48 14.61 7.94
CA THR A 67 17.54 14.81 6.95
C THR A 67 16.99 15.12 5.57
N LEU A 68 15.76 14.68 5.30
CA LEU A 68 15.00 15.03 4.10
C LEU A 68 14.35 16.41 4.26
N GLY A 69 14.48 17.25 3.24
CA GLY A 69 13.69 18.47 3.16
C GLY A 69 12.20 18.15 3.06
N ALA A 70 11.32 19.03 3.55
CA ALA A 70 9.85 18.85 3.53
C ALA A 70 9.21 18.75 2.12
N ASP A 71 10.02 18.67 1.07
CA ASP A 71 9.59 18.53 -0.33
C ASP A 71 10.32 17.40 -1.08
N GLU A 72 11.21 16.66 -0.40
CA GLU A 72 11.96 15.58 -1.03
C GLU A 72 11.16 14.28 -1.06
N TRP A 73 10.95 13.75 -2.27
CA TRP A 73 10.29 12.46 -2.46
C TRP A 73 11.29 11.32 -2.34
N THR A 74 10.96 10.34 -1.51
CA THR A 74 11.61 9.03 -1.49
C THR A 74 10.67 7.98 -2.04
N SER A 75 11.20 6.84 -2.48
CA SER A 75 10.40 5.76 -3.05
C SER A 75 10.98 4.40 -2.75
N LEU A 76 10.11 3.40 -2.67
CA LEU A 76 10.47 2.00 -2.69
C LEU A 76 10.07 1.38 -4.03
N THR A 77 11.02 0.66 -4.62
CA THR A 77 10.80 -0.22 -5.76
C THR A 77 10.96 -1.65 -5.32
N PHE A 78 9.98 -2.47 -5.66
CA PHE A 78 9.96 -3.89 -5.33
C PHE A 78 10.25 -4.73 -6.57
N ARG A 79 10.53 -6.01 -6.35
CA ARG A 79 10.74 -6.99 -7.42
C ARG A 79 9.49 -7.14 -8.28
N SER A 80 8.30 -7.13 -7.67
CA SER A 80 7.06 -7.09 -8.44
C SER A 80 6.83 -5.68 -8.96
N PRO A 81 6.70 -5.47 -10.28
CA PRO A 81 6.40 -4.15 -10.83
C PRO A 81 4.95 -3.73 -10.57
N ALA A 82 4.12 -4.62 -10.04
CA ALA A 82 2.70 -4.38 -9.84
C ALA A 82 2.41 -3.45 -8.65
N LEU A 83 3.40 -3.15 -7.80
CA LEU A 83 3.25 -2.26 -6.66
C LEU A 83 4.44 -1.29 -6.63
N SER A 84 4.19 -0.02 -6.37
CA SER A 84 5.22 0.95 -6.03
C SER A 84 4.68 2.00 -5.07
N LEU A 85 5.56 2.50 -4.20
CA LEU A 85 5.23 3.53 -3.23
C LEU A 85 6.26 4.64 -3.29
N ALA A 86 5.77 5.88 -3.27
CA ALA A 86 6.59 7.07 -3.08
C ALA A 86 5.99 7.88 -1.93
N GLY A 87 6.83 8.55 -1.16
CA GLY A 87 6.42 9.27 0.02
C GLY A 87 7.30 10.48 0.27
N ARG A 88 6.72 11.50 0.87
CA ARG A 88 7.45 12.64 1.41
C ARG A 88 6.78 13.15 2.67
N ARG A 89 7.56 13.85 3.49
CA ARG A 89 6.99 14.75 4.48
C ARG A 89 6.35 15.94 3.77
N ALA A 90 5.27 16.46 4.33
CA ALA A 90 4.62 17.68 3.89
C ALA A 90 4.70 18.77 4.97
N PRO A 91 4.62 20.05 4.59
CA PRO A 91 4.48 21.14 5.55
C PRO A 91 3.32 20.89 6.52
N GLY A 92 3.49 21.21 7.81
CA GLY A 92 2.47 20.97 8.83
C GLY A 92 2.58 19.64 9.57
N GLY A 93 3.58 18.80 9.25
CA GLY A 93 3.83 17.53 9.96
C GLY A 93 3.03 16.35 9.41
N GLU A 94 2.48 16.50 8.22
CA GLU A 94 1.80 15.44 7.48
C GLU A 94 2.77 14.68 6.58
N VAL A 95 2.32 13.55 6.06
CA VAL A 95 3.01 12.74 5.08
C VAL A 95 2.11 12.63 3.85
N GLU A 96 2.69 12.87 2.68
CA GLU A 96 2.06 12.56 1.40
C GLU A 96 2.61 11.24 0.89
N LEU A 97 1.73 10.29 0.62
CA LEU A 97 2.06 9.01 -0.02
C LEU A 97 1.41 8.96 -1.40
N ARG A 98 2.12 8.35 -2.35
CA ARG A 98 1.61 7.96 -3.65
C ARG A 98 1.81 6.46 -3.79
N VAL A 99 0.71 5.75 -3.96
CA VAL A 99 0.72 4.30 -4.18
C VAL A 99 0.26 4.03 -5.59
N SER A 100 1.08 3.32 -6.35
CA SER A 100 0.72 2.84 -7.69
C SER A 100 0.57 1.34 -7.67
N VAL A 101 -0.54 0.84 -8.20
CA VAL A 101 -0.85 -0.60 -8.26
C VAL A 101 -1.31 -0.93 -9.66
N LEU A 102 -0.59 -1.83 -10.33
CA LEU A 102 -0.89 -2.21 -11.71
C LEU A 102 -1.82 -3.42 -11.75
N GLY A 103 -2.69 -3.46 -12.75
CA GLY A 103 -3.51 -4.63 -13.02
C GLY A 103 -4.61 -4.91 -11.98
N MET A 104 -5.08 -3.89 -11.24
CA MET A 104 -6.13 -4.10 -10.26
C MET A 104 -7.48 -4.42 -10.92
N SER A 105 -8.26 -5.30 -10.31
CA SER A 105 -9.64 -5.57 -10.73
C SER A 105 -10.60 -4.70 -9.94
N ARG A 106 -11.64 -4.17 -10.59
CA ARG A 106 -12.68 -3.43 -9.89
C ARG A 106 -13.59 -4.40 -9.14
N VAL A 107 -13.93 -4.10 -7.89
CA VAL A 107 -14.72 -5.00 -7.03
C VAL A 107 -16.13 -5.22 -7.58
N ASP A 108 -16.70 -4.18 -8.20
CA ASP A 108 -18.08 -4.21 -8.72
C ASP A 108 -18.17 -4.70 -10.18
N ASP A 109 -17.05 -5.06 -10.81
CA ASP A 109 -17.08 -5.55 -12.19
C ASP A 109 -17.71 -6.94 -12.24
N SER A 110 -18.63 -7.12 -13.19
CA SER A 110 -19.20 -8.44 -13.46
C SER A 110 -18.11 -9.40 -13.96
N PRO A 111 -18.16 -10.69 -13.59
CA PRO A 111 -17.20 -11.67 -14.08
C PRO A 111 -17.14 -11.67 -15.62
N PRO A 112 -15.95 -11.78 -16.22
CA PRO A 112 -15.84 -11.84 -17.67
C PRO A 112 -16.49 -13.13 -18.20
N PRO A 113 -16.96 -13.14 -19.46
CA PRO A 113 -17.39 -14.37 -20.12
C PRO A 113 -16.28 -15.44 -20.12
N PRO A 114 -16.63 -16.73 -20.21
CA PRO A 114 -15.65 -17.81 -20.30
C PRO A 114 -14.64 -17.58 -21.44
N GLY A 115 -13.35 -17.69 -21.14
CA GLY A 115 -12.27 -17.48 -22.11
C GLY A 115 -11.80 -16.04 -22.27
N GLN A 116 -12.35 -15.10 -21.49
CA GLN A 116 -11.83 -13.73 -21.41
C GLN A 116 -11.15 -13.47 -20.06
N SER A 117 -10.03 -12.76 -20.11
CA SER A 117 -9.38 -12.26 -18.90
C SER A 117 -10.25 -11.20 -18.21
N PRO A 118 -10.21 -11.11 -16.88
CA PRO A 118 -10.82 -10.02 -16.15
C PRO A 118 -10.33 -8.66 -16.66
N ARG A 119 -11.19 -7.65 -16.62
CA ARG A 119 -10.77 -6.27 -16.90
C ARG A 119 -9.93 -5.78 -15.74
N THR A 120 -8.78 -5.21 -16.08
CA THR A 120 -7.88 -4.63 -15.11
C THR A 120 -7.69 -3.14 -15.35
N THR A 121 -7.28 -2.43 -14.32
CA THR A 121 -6.99 -0.99 -14.33
C THR A 121 -5.77 -0.73 -13.47
N ASP A 122 -4.88 0.11 -13.97
CA ASP A 122 -3.76 0.61 -13.17
C ASP A 122 -4.27 1.78 -12.32
N VAL A 123 -4.03 1.70 -11.02
CA VAL A 123 -4.54 2.65 -10.03
C VAL A 123 -3.36 3.40 -9.41
N VAL A 124 -3.44 4.73 -9.42
CA VAL A 124 -2.47 5.59 -8.73
C VAL A 124 -3.25 6.47 -7.77
N LEU A 125 -3.01 6.30 -6.46
CA LEU A 125 -3.66 7.09 -5.41
C LEU A 125 -2.63 7.91 -4.64
N GLY A 126 -2.91 9.20 -4.53
CA GLY A 126 -2.25 10.09 -3.57
C GLY A 126 -3.11 10.16 -2.30
N VAL A 127 -2.48 9.95 -1.15
CA VAL A 127 -3.10 10.11 0.17
C VAL A 127 -2.26 11.03 1.05
N ARG A 128 -2.90 11.90 1.81
CA ARG A 128 -2.25 12.72 2.85
C ARG A 128 -2.70 12.27 4.22
N LEU A 129 -1.75 11.97 5.10
CA LEU A 129 -1.99 11.46 6.43
C LEU A 129 -1.22 12.25 7.49
N ALA A 130 -1.75 12.30 8.70
CA ALA A 130 -0.97 12.74 9.85
C ALA A 130 0.16 11.73 10.14
N ALA A 131 1.32 12.23 10.57
CA ALA A 131 2.47 11.41 10.94
C ALA A 131 2.12 10.21 11.85
N PRO A 132 1.34 10.36 12.94
CA PRO A 132 0.98 9.23 13.80
C PRO A 132 0.21 8.13 13.08
N ALA A 133 -0.65 8.48 12.11
CA ALA A 133 -1.39 7.47 11.34
C ALA A 133 -0.48 6.64 10.43
N VAL A 134 0.61 7.24 9.92
CA VAL A 134 1.62 6.50 9.14
C VAL A 134 2.43 5.58 10.03
N GLU A 135 2.81 6.04 11.22
CA GLU A 135 3.53 5.21 12.21
C GLU A 135 2.67 4.02 12.66
N GLU A 136 1.39 4.26 12.98
CA GLU A 136 0.44 3.20 13.34
C GLU A 136 0.25 2.20 12.20
N ALA A 137 0.10 2.67 10.97
CA ALA A 137 -0.01 1.80 9.79
C ALA A 137 1.26 0.95 9.58
N ALA A 138 2.45 1.53 9.82
CA ALA A 138 3.72 0.81 9.73
C ALA A 138 3.80 -0.32 10.75
N VAL A 139 3.46 -0.04 12.02
CA VAL A 139 3.44 -1.05 13.09
C VAL A 139 2.43 -2.16 12.77
N ALA A 140 1.20 -1.79 12.40
CA ALA A 140 0.15 -2.75 12.06
C ALA A 140 0.56 -3.64 10.87
N PHE A 141 1.29 -3.11 9.90
CA PHE A 141 1.78 -3.87 8.76
C PHE A 141 2.83 -4.89 9.17
N VAL A 142 3.81 -4.51 9.98
CA VAL A 142 4.87 -5.41 10.48
C VAL A 142 4.28 -6.52 11.36
N GLU A 143 3.33 -6.19 12.23
CA GLU A 143 2.59 -7.17 13.03
C GLU A 143 1.83 -8.16 12.13
N ALA A 144 1.12 -7.64 11.12
CA ALA A 144 0.36 -8.47 10.19
C ALA A 144 1.26 -9.42 9.35
N ILE A 145 2.45 -8.97 8.92
CA ILE A 145 3.43 -9.82 8.23
C ILE A 145 3.90 -10.94 9.15
N SER A 146 4.13 -10.61 10.43
CA SER A 146 4.63 -11.55 11.43
C SER A 146 3.59 -12.63 11.71
N SER A 147 2.31 -12.26 11.84
CA SER A 147 1.22 -13.23 12.01
C SER A 147 0.90 -14.04 10.74
N ALA A 148 1.13 -13.47 9.54
CA ALA A 148 0.96 -14.19 8.28
C ALA A 148 2.12 -15.18 7.99
N ALA A 149 3.16 -15.18 8.81
CA ALA A 149 4.31 -16.07 8.73
C ALA A 149 4.12 -17.38 9.51
N GLU A 150 3.15 -17.42 10.44
CA GLU A 150 2.81 -18.58 11.28
C GLU A 150 1.78 -19.49 10.60
#